data_AF-A0A812Q7V3-F1
#
_entry.id   AF-A0A812Q7V3-F1
#
_cell.length_a   1.000
_cell.length_b   1.000
_cell.length_c   1.000
_cell.angle_alpha   90.00
_cell.angle_beta   90.00
_cell.angle_gamma   90.00
#
_symmetry.space_group_name_H-M   'P 1'
#
loop_
_entity.id
_entity.type
_entity.pdbx_description
1 polymer ?
#
loop_
_entity_poly.entity_id
_entity_poly.type
_entity_poly.pdbx_seq_one_letter_code
_entity_poly.pdbx_strand_id
1 'polypeptide(L)'
;MLSTVLVAIAIAGHAESAMDHLQLLQQKVILAPEKQWKRLRGAEPLNWIHFPKLGPLGCCQQQCNTDYFLCARPHHPVGNYSSQEGHLVGMFRDPDQRILSGYQGPFSRPTNNTDYIKVVIEGVCDRAAMARIMSLPQRPIHDFAESWKGGMTYQLLAPSDAHMMDPTRRKMTREDAVEAARRVTEGFAFVGITEEWDLSMCLFHKTFGGTCRASDFANTRPTFAGKSAHTNYDTSQLVGWHDDIDEIVYTAALKVFHKNLILLNVSHDTCQDCYRSAGRGGLT
;
A
#
# COMPACT_ATOMS: atom_id res chain seq x y z
N MET A 1 13.86 -60.60 -3.12
CA MET A 1 12.51 -60.34 -2.57
C MET A 1 12.67 -59.41 -1.38
N LEU A 2 12.59 -58.10 -1.61
CA LEU A 2 12.66 -57.07 -0.57
C LEU A 2 11.49 -56.13 -0.82
N SER A 3 10.54 -56.14 0.11
CA SER A 3 9.27 -55.41 0.03
C SER A 3 9.50 -53.98 0.53
N THR A 4 9.32 -53.02 -0.36
CA THR A 4 9.40 -51.59 -0.09
C THR A 4 8.08 -51.11 0.51
N VAL A 5 8.12 -50.56 1.73
CA VAL A 5 7.05 -49.70 2.25
C VAL A 5 7.66 -48.31 2.41
N LEU A 6 7.39 -47.43 1.45
CA LEU A 6 7.66 -46.01 1.56
C LEU A 6 6.38 -45.33 2.02
N VAL A 7 6.37 -44.84 3.26
CA VAL A 7 5.35 -43.90 3.75
C VAL A 7 5.81 -42.50 3.36
N ALA A 8 5.15 -41.91 2.37
CA ALA A 8 5.32 -40.50 2.03
C ALA A 8 4.44 -39.67 2.96
N ILE A 9 5.06 -38.96 3.91
CA ILE A 9 4.42 -37.85 4.63
C ILE A 9 4.76 -36.58 3.86
N ALA A 10 3.79 -36.08 3.08
CA ALA A 10 3.83 -34.74 2.53
C ALA A 10 3.37 -33.75 3.62
N ILE A 11 4.31 -33.03 4.23
CA ILE A 11 3.99 -31.82 5.01
C ILE A 11 3.99 -30.66 4.03
N ALA A 12 2.79 -30.30 3.59
CA ALA A 12 2.53 -29.04 2.93
C ALA A 12 2.48 -27.91 3.97
N GLY A 13 3.05 -26.78 3.57
CA GLY A 13 2.61 -25.46 4.00
C GLY A 13 3.47 -24.82 5.08
N HIS A 14 4.29 -23.84 4.68
CA HIS A 14 4.57 -22.67 5.50
C HIS A 14 4.42 -21.43 4.60
N ALA A 15 3.47 -20.57 4.99
CA ALA A 15 3.13 -19.33 4.33
C ALA A 15 4.16 -18.25 4.70
N GLU A 16 5.02 -17.90 3.76
CA GLU A 16 5.81 -16.66 3.82
C GLU A 16 4.89 -15.47 3.51
N SER A 17 5.01 -14.42 4.34
CA SER A 17 3.92 -13.46 4.55
C SER A 17 4.12 -12.15 3.79
N ALA A 18 2.99 -11.49 3.52
CA ALA A 18 2.83 -10.24 2.76
C ALA A 18 3.69 -9.03 3.18
N MET A 19 4.37 -9.09 4.32
CA MET A 19 5.23 -8.03 4.87
C MET A 19 6.64 -8.04 4.29
N ASP A 20 7.13 -9.19 3.82
CA ASP A 20 8.52 -9.30 3.36
C ASP A 20 8.78 -8.41 2.13
N HIS A 21 7.80 -8.10 1.28
CA HIS A 21 8.10 -7.63 -0.08
C HIS A 21 8.26 -6.11 -0.28
N LEU A 22 7.50 -5.25 0.40
CA LEU A 22 7.78 -3.80 0.42
C LEU A 22 9.07 -3.51 1.19
N GLN A 23 9.35 -4.29 2.24
CA GLN A 23 10.62 -4.29 2.96
C GLN A 23 11.78 -4.86 2.13
N LEU A 24 11.55 -5.81 1.21
CA LEU A 24 12.56 -6.34 0.29
C LEU A 24 12.90 -5.38 -0.87
N LEU A 25 11.93 -4.58 -1.34
CA LEU A 25 12.19 -3.46 -2.25
C LEU A 25 13.08 -2.42 -1.56
N GLN A 26 12.74 -2.08 -0.31
CA GLN A 26 13.44 -1.14 0.55
C GLN A 26 14.87 -1.61 0.90
N GLN A 27 15.02 -2.77 1.55
CA GLN A 27 16.29 -3.30 2.08
C GLN A 27 17.32 -3.62 0.98
N LYS A 28 16.90 -3.76 -0.28
CA LYS A 28 17.78 -4.23 -1.36
C LYS A 28 18.06 -3.18 -2.45
N VAL A 29 17.47 -1.99 -2.36
CA VAL A 29 18.03 -0.76 -2.95
C VAL A 29 19.47 -0.56 -2.46
N ILE A 30 19.73 -0.95 -1.21
CA ILE A 30 21.04 -0.84 -0.54
C ILE A 30 22.12 -1.77 -1.16
N LEU A 31 21.74 -2.78 -1.95
CA LEU A 31 22.67 -3.78 -2.49
C LEU A 31 22.98 -3.60 -3.99
N ALA A 32 22.53 -2.50 -4.62
CA ALA A 32 22.79 -2.25 -6.04
C ALA A 32 24.25 -1.83 -6.30
N PRO A 33 24.80 -2.02 -7.52
CA PRO A 33 26.15 -1.54 -7.86
C PRO A 33 26.27 -0.01 -7.84
N GLU A 34 27.39 0.53 -7.34
CA GLU A 34 27.65 1.95 -7.02
C GLU A 34 27.30 2.98 -8.14
N LYS A 35 27.31 2.57 -9.42
CA LYS A 35 26.92 3.44 -10.55
C LYS A 35 25.43 3.78 -10.61
N GLN A 36 24.53 3.01 -10.00
CA GLN A 36 23.08 3.29 -9.97
C GLN A 36 22.65 4.31 -8.89
N TRP A 37 23.57 4.81 -8.06
CA TRP A 37 23.24 5.44 -6.77
C TRP A 37 23.15 6.97 -6.72
N LYS A 38 23.50 7.68 -7.79
CA LYS A 38 23.55 9.16 -7.72
C LYS A 38 22.19 9.81 -7.49
N ARG A 39 21.08 9.20 -7.95
CA ARG A 39 19.71 9.71 -7.72
C ARG A 39 19.13 9.28 -6.37
N LEU A 40 19.46 8.08 -5.88
CA LEU A 40 18.97 7.55 -4.60
C LEU A 40 19.49 8.33 -3.39
N ARG A 41 20.79 8.66 -3.35
CA ARG A 41 21.38 9.40 -2.21
C ARG A 41 20.78 10.78 -1.95
N GLY A 42 20.20 11.41 -2.97
CA GLY A 42 19.51 12.69 -2.80
C GLY A 42 18.12 12.57 -2.18
N ALA A 43 17.51 11.38 -2.26
CA ALA A 43 16.17 11.09 -1.76
C ALA A 43 16.18 10.21 -0.50
N GLU A 44 17.34 9.83 0.03
CA GLU A 44 17.44 9.08 1.28
C GLU A 44 17.39 10.00 2.51
N PRO A 45 16.71 9.59 3.60
CA PRO A 45 15.92 8.36 3.72
C PRO A 45 14.57 8.47 2.97
N LEU A 46 14.14 7.41 2.29
CA LEU A 46 12.81 7.37 1.64
C LEU A 46 11.71 7.11 2.67
N ASN A 47 10.67 7.95 2.66
CA ASN A 47 9.51 7.85 3.54
C ASN A 47 8.31 7.30 2.76
N TRP A 48 7.96 6.05 3.03
CA TRP A 48 6.86 5.39 2.35
C TRP A 48 5.53 5.76 2.97
N ILE A 49 4.67 6.37 2.17
CA ILE A 49 3.29 6.63 2.52
C ILE A 49 2.45 5.53 1.90
N HIS A 50 1.87 4.72 2.77
CA HIS A 50 1.00 3.64 2.36
C HIS A 50 -0.46 4.11 2.41
N PHE A 51 -1.06 4.37 1.25
CA PHE A 51 -2.51 4.53 1.08
C PHE A 51 -3.09 3.13 0.86
N PRO A 52 -3.54 2.46 1.92
CA PRO A 52 -3.70 1.02 1.87
C PRO A 52 -4.84 0.55 0.96
N LYS A 53 -4.65 -0.64 0.38
CA LYS A 53 -5.69 -1.68 0.47
C LYS A 53 -6.00 -1.83 1.96
N LEU A 54 -7.10 -1.29 2.49
CA LEU A 54 -7.37 -1.30 3.95
C LEU A 54 -7.74 -2.69 4.51
N GLY A 55 -7.11 -3.76 4.02
CA GLY A 55 -7.03 -5.02 4.73
C GLY A 55 -5.98 -4.95 5.85
N PRO A 56 -5.97 -5.90 6.79
CA PRO A 56 -5.03 -5.92 7.90
C PRO A 56 -3.61 -6.09 7.37
N LEU A 57 -2.81 -5.02 7.32
CA LEU A 57 -1.39 -5.07 6.97
C LEU A 57 -0.59 -4.91 8.24
N GLY A 58 -0.03 -6.03 8.68
CA GLY A 58 1.10 -6.09 9.59
C GLY A 58 1.00 -5.16 10.79
N CYS A 59 0.12 -5.46 11.74
CA CYS A 59 0.25 -4.92 13.09
C CYS A 59 1.59 -5.30 13.75
N CYS A 60 2.42 -6.14 13.11
CA CYS A 60 3.64 -6.67 13.68
C CYS A 60 4.84 -5.81 13.21
N GLN A 61 5.23 -4.84 14.04
CA GLN A 61 6.40 -3.96 13.85
C GLN A 61 7.73 -4.73 13.71
N GLN A 62 7.79 -6.01 14.09
CA GLN A 62 9.04 -6.76 14.26
C GLN A 62 9.79 -7.08 12.96
N GLN A 63 9.26 -6.76 11.77
CA GLN A 63 9.91 -7.07 10.50
C GLN A 63 10.52 -5.85 9.79
N CYS A 64 10.30 -4.64 10.30
CA CYS A 64 10.84 -3.45 9.66
C CYS A 64 12.27 -3.15 10.13
N ASN A 65 13.20 -3.07 9.18
CA ASN A 65 14.60 -2.74 9.46
C ASN A 65 14.75 -1.22 9.71
N THR A 66 14.88 -0.85 10.98
CA THR A 66 14.98 0.55 11.42
C THR A 66 16.31 1.21 11.11
N ASP A 67 17.35 0.46 10.73
CA ASP A 67 18.68 1.01 10.44
C ASP A 67 18.70 1.81 9.13
N TYR A 68 17.72 1.55 8.25
CA TYR A 68 17.64 2.15 6.92
C TYR A 68 16.30 2.82 6.63
N PHE A 69 15.26 2.52 7.40
CA PHE A 69 13.90 3.01 7.15
C PHE A 69 13.28 3.59 8.41
N LEU A 70 12.56 4.71 8.24
CA LEU A 70 11.55 5.12 9.20
C LEU A 70 10.40 4.14 9.08
N CYS A 71 10.41 3.14 9.97
CA CYS A 71 9.34 2.17 10.16
C CYS A 71 8.10 2.87 10.74
N ALA A 72 7.48 3.73 9.93
CA ALA A 72 6.24 4.36 10.27
C ALA A 72 5.21 3.26 10.50
N ARG A 73 4.49 3.36 11.61
CA ARG A 73 3.29 2.57 11.82
C ARG A 73 2.39 2.76 10.58
N PRO A 74 1.90 1.67 9.97
CA PRO A 74 1.06 1.79 8.79
C PRO A 74 -0.11 2.74 9.10
N HIS A 75 -0.45 3.59 8.13
CA HIS A 75 -1.54 4.57 8.20
C HIS A 75 -1.31 5.83 9.07
N HIS A 76 -0.07 6.10 9.48
CA HIS A 76 0.22 7.40 10.10
C HIS A 76 0.25 8.51 9.05
N PRO A 77 -0.27 9.70 9.39
CA PRO A 77 -0.13 10.86 8.54
C PRO A 77 1.34 11.26 8.35
N VAL A 78 1.63 11.95 7.25
CA VAL A 78 2.95 12.52 6.95
C VAL A 78 3.41 13.46 8.07
N GLY A 79 2.51 14.20 8.71
CA GLY A 79 2.87 15.18 9.72
C GLY A 79 3.69 16.33 9.12
N ASN A 80 4.97 16.46 9.52
CA ASN A 80 5.85 17.53 9.05
C ASN A 80 6.29 17.31 7.59
N TYR A 81 5.46 17.76 6.66
CA TYR A 81 5.71 17.65 5.21
C TYR A 81 7.02 18.30 4.79
N SER A 82 7.35 19.49 5.29
CA SER A 82 8.55 20.23 4.87
C SER A 82 9.85 19.47 5.15
N SER A 83 9.89 18.65 6.20
CA SER A 83 11.05 17.79 6.50
C SER A 83 11.13 16.52 5.64
N GLN A 84 10.09 16.21 4.87
CA GLN A 84 9.99 14.98 4.07
C GLN A 84 9.83 15.24 2.58
N GLU A 85 9.74 16.50 2.16
CA GLU A 85 9.65 16.90 0.77
C GLU A 85 10.85 16.35 -0.03
N GLY A 86 10.58 15.71 -1.17
CA GLY A 86 11.58 15.04 -1.99
C GLY A 86 11.98 13.64 -1.50
N HIS A 87 11.43 13.19 -0.37
CA HIS A 87 11.69 11.88 0.22
C HIS A 87 10.45 10.97 0.23
N LEU A 88 9.28 11.50 -0.10
CA LEU A 88 8.02 10.75 -0.04
C LEU A 88 7.87 9.77 -1.20
N VAL A 89 7.44 8.55 -0.90
CA VAL A 89 7.15 7.51 -1.89
C VAL A 89 5.74 6.99 -1.62
N GLY A 90 4.87 6.99 -2.62
CA GLY A 90 3.47 6.58 -2.43
C GLY A 90 2.92 5.72 -3.54
N MET A 91 2.04 4.79 -3.16
CA MET A 91 1.15 4.07 -4.09
C MET A 91 -0.28 4.57 -3.85
N PHE A 92 -0.84 5.24 -4.84
CA PHE A 92 -2.19 5.78 -4.80
C PHE A 92 -3.17 4.80 -5.44
N ARG A 93 -4.45 4.99 -5.17
CA ARG A 93 -5.50 4.10 -5.64
C ARG A 93 -6.77 4.90 -5.91
N ASP A 94 -7.55 4.44 -6.87
CA ASP A 94 -8.91 4.94 -7.07
C ASP A 94 -9.67 4.99 -5.73
N PRO A 95 -10.29 6.13 -5.36
CA PRO A 95 -10.86 6.30 -4.02
C PRO A 95 -11.98 5.30 -3.71
N ASP A 96 -12.82 4.95 -4.67
CA ASP A 96 -13.94 4.03 -4.47
C ASP A 96 -13.41 2.59 -4.31
N GLN A 97 -12.43 2.22 -5.13
CA GLN A 97 -11.70 0.96 -4.99
C GLN A 97 -10.97 0.86 -3.65
N ARG A 98 -10.40 1.97 -3.15
CA ARG A 98 -9.77 2.07 -1.82
C ARG A 98 -10.79 1.79 -0.72
N ILE A 99 -11.93 2.48 -0.74
CA ILE A 99 -13.02 2.32 0.24
C ILE A 99 -13.53 0.88 0.26
N LEU A 100 -13.86 0.31 -0.90
CA LEU A 100 -14.32 -1.08 -1.00
C LEU A 100 -13.27 -2.06 -0.50
N SER A 101 -12.01 -1.80 -0.80
CA SER A 101 -10.93 -2.63 -0.28
C SER A 101 -10.82 -2.62 1.23
N GLY A 102 -11.12 -1.48 1.86
CA GLY A 102 -11.14 -1.41 3.31
C GLY A 102 -12.36 -1.95 3.96
N TYR A 103 -13.48 -1.85 3.26
CA TYR A 103 -14.72 -2.45 3.70
C TYR A 103 -14.57 -3.97 3.87
N GLN A 104 -13.77 -4.63 3.04
CA GLN A 104 -13.48 -6.06 3.20
C GLN A 104 -12.56 -6.39 4.40
N GLY A 105 -11.92 -5.38 5.01
CA GLY A 105 -10.99 -5.53 6.13
C GLY A 105 -11.66 -5.46 7.51
N PRO A 106 -10.85 -5.57 8.59
CA PRO A 106 -11.34 -5.48 9.98
C PRO A 106 -11.89 -4.09 10.33
N PHE A 107 -11.51 -3.05 9.59
CA PHE A 107 -11.99 -1.67 9.81
C PHE A 107 -13.47 -1.46 9.50
N SER A 108 -14.11 -2.41 8.80
CA SER A 108 -15.56 -2.40 8.57
C SER A 108 -16.36 -2.88 9.77
N ARG A 109 -15.71 -3.39 10.80
CA ARG A 109 -16.34 -3.93 11.99
C ARG A 109 -16.55 -2.80 13.02
N PRO A 110 -17.56 -2.88 13.91
CA PRO A 110 -17.80 -1.87 14.93
C PRO A 110 -16.57 -1.60 15.81
N THR A 111 -16.28 -0.31 16.02
CA THR A 111 -15.06 0.18 16.71
C THR A 111 -15.20 0.21 18.24
N ASN A 112 -16.39 -0.04 18.79
CA ASN A 112 -16.64 -0.07 20.24
C ASN A 112 -16.15 -1.36 20.93
N ASN A 113 -15.56 -2.30 20.18
CA ASN A 113 -14.96 -3.49 20.75
C ASN A 113 -13.57 -3.15 21.31
N THR A 114 -13.34 -3.39 22.60
CA THR A 114 -12.02 -3.23 23.24
C THR A 114 -10.92 -4.06 22.56
N ASP A 115 -11.26 -5.20 21.96
CA ASP A 115 -10.34 -5.99 21.14
C ASP A 115 -9.88 -5.21 19.89
N TYR A 116 -10.75 -4.39 19.29
CA TYR A 116 -10.42 -3.57 18.12
C TYR A 116 -9.36 -2.53 18.46
N ILE A 117 -9.52 -1.83 19.60
CA ILE A 117 -8.55 -0.85 20.07
C ILE A 117 -7.18 -1.51 20.29
N LYS A 118 -7.15 -2.65 21.00
CA LYS A 118 -5.89 -3.36 21.27
C LYS A 118 -5.19 -3.85 20.00
N VAL A 119 -5.94 -4.47 19.09
CA VAL A 119 -5.34 -5.11 17.90
C VAL A 119 -4.96 -4.09 16.85
N VAL A 120 -5.84 -3.12 16.59
CA VAL A 120 -5.71 -2.21 15.45
C VAL A 120 -5.02 -0.91 15.83
N ILE A 121 -5.34 -0.33 17.00
CA ILE A 121 -4.82 0.97 17.44
C ILE A 121 -3.51 0.80 18.22
N GLU A 122 -3.48 -0.13 19.18
CA GLU A 122 -2.29 -0.39 19.99
C GLU A 122 -1.27 -1.28 19.27
N GLY A 123 -1.64 -1.87 18.12
CA GLY A 123 -0.76 -2.70 17.31
C GLY A 123 -0.46 -4.06 17.92
N VAL A 124 -1.30 -4.57 18.84
CA VAL A 124 -1.10 -5.89 19.44
C VAL A 124 -1.49 -6.98 18.44
N CYS A 125 -0.51 -7.72 17.94
CA CYS A 125 -0.71 -8.87 17.04
C CYS A 125 -1.34 -10.10 17.73
N ASP A 126 -2.54 -9.97 18.30
CA ASP A 126 -3.32 -11.10 18.82
C ASP A 126 -4.18 -11.71 17.70
N ARG A 127 -3.78 -12.88 17.20
CA ARG A 127 -4.52 -13.63 16.16
C ARG A 127 -5.93 -14.00 16.62
N ALA A 128 -6.11 -14.36 17.88
CA ALA A 128 -7.42 -14.72 18.41
C ALA A 128 -8.31 -13.48 18.47
N ALA A 129 -7.78 -12.33 18.88
CA ALA A 129 -8.51 -11.07 18.84
C ALA A 129 -8.86 -10.63 17.41
N MET A 130 -7.93 -10.78 16.44
CA MET A 130 -8.23 -10.52 15.03
C MET A 130 -9.34 -11.44 14.51
N ALA A 131 -9.32 -12.73 14.85
CA ALA A 131 -10.39 -13.66 14.49
C ALA A 131 -11.74 -13.25 15.09
N ARG A 132 -11.76 -12.77 16.35
CA ARG A 132 -12.97 -12.21 16.98
C ARG A 132 -13.46 -10.94 16.31
N ILE A 133 -12.58 -10.04 15.90
CA ILE A 133 -12.96 -8.82 15.16
C ILE A 133 -13.57 -9.20 13.81
N MET A 134 -12.94 -10.11 13.08
CA MET A 134 -13.40 -10.54 11.76
C MET A 134 -14.73 -11.30 11.80
N SER A 135 -15.12 -11.88 12.94
CA SER A 135 -16.42 -12.53 13.12
C SER A 135 -17.57 -11.58 13.47
N LEU A 136 -17.28 -10.32 13.85
CA LEU A 136 -18.32 -9.31 14.07
C LEU A 136 -19.05 -8.99 12.76
N PRO A 137 -20.31 -8.55 12.76
CA PRO A 137 -20.96 -8.05 11.54
C PRO A 137 -20.23 -6.82 10.98
N GLN A 138 -20.21 -6.67 9.65
CA GLN A 138 -19.77 -5.42 9.03
C GLN A 138 -20.83 -4.34 9.30
N ARG A 139 -20.39 -3.10 9.52
CA ARG A 139 -21.30 -1.95 9.54
C ARG A 139 -21.85 -1.66 8.13
N PRO A 140 -22.93 -0.89 8.00
CA PRO A 140 -23.41 -0.47 6.68
C PRO A 140 -22.30 0.19 5.86
N ILE A 141 -22.23 -0.16 4.57
CA ILE A 141 -21.14 0.30 3.69
C ILE A 141 -21.09 1.82 3.56
N HIS A 142 -22.25 2.48 3.53
CA HIS A 142 -22.33 3.94 3.44
C HIS A 142 -21.75 4.61 4.70
N ASP A 143 -22.08 4.10 5.89
CA ASP A 143 -21.51 4.60 7.15
C ASP A 143 -19.99 4.39 7.20
N PHE A 144 -19.52 3.26 6.65
CA PHE A 144 -18.09 3.04 6.48
C PHE A 144 -17.49 4.09 5.54
N ALA A 145 -18.02 4.22 4.33
CA ALA A 145 -17.52 5.11 3.30
C ALA A 145 -17.45 6.57 3.80
N GLU A 146 -18.52 7.09 4.40
CA GLU A 146 -18.58 8.43 4.99
C GLU A 146 -17.52 8.64 6.08
N SER A 147 -17.35 7.68 6.99
CA SER A 147 -16.33 7.80 8.04
C SER A 147 -14.89 7.71 7.52
N TRP A 148 -14.69 7.22 6.30
CA TRP A 148 -13.40 7.02 5.64
C TRP A 148 -13.12 7.98 4.49
N LYS A 149 -14.07 8.89 4.22
CA LYS A 149 -13.97 9.93 3.20
C LYS A 149 -12.76 10.83 3.44
N GLY A 150 -12.07 11.19 2.37
CA GLY A 150 -10.85 12.00 2.43
C GLY A 150 -9.68 11.29 3.13
N GLY A 151 -9.57 9.96 3.00
CA GLY A 151 -8.56 9.17 3.70
C GLY A 151 -7.14 9.44 3.22
N MET A 152 -6.94 9.56 1.90
CA MET A 152 -5.64 9.94 1.32
C MET A 152 -5.28 11.38 1.69
N THR A 153 -6.27 12.28 1.60
CA THR A 153 -6.12 13.68 2.02
C THR A 153 -5.70 13.80 3.48
N TYR A 154 -6.36 13.04 4.36
CA TYR A 154 -6.04 13.00 5.79
C TYR A 154 -4.61 12.53 6.05
N GLN A 155 -4.19 11.43 5.42
CA GLN A 155 -2.81 10.93 5.59
C GLN A 155 -1.76 11.94 5.13
N LEU A 156 -2.06 12.80 4.16
CA LEU A 156 -1.10 13.79 3.67
C LEU A 156 -1.00 15.03 4.55
N LEU A 157 -2.06 15.38 5.30
CA LEU A 157 -2.15 16.66 6.00
C LEU A 157 -2.24 16.57 7.52
N ALA A 158 -2.74 15.47 8.06
CA ALA A 158 -2.95 15.35 9.48
C ALA A 158 -1.59 15.35 10.24
N PRO A 159 -1.60 15.79 11.51
CA PRO A 159 -0.45 15.65 12.39
C PRO A 159 0.00 14.19 12.51
N SER A 160 1.30 13.95 12.74
CA SER A 160 1.87 12.59 12.78
C SER A 160 1.34 11.71 13.92
N ASP A 161 0.85 12.33 14.99
CA ASP A 161 0.21 11.69 16.15
C ASP A 161 -1.30 11.46 15.96
N ALA A 162 -1.88 11.99 14.89
CA ALA A 162 -3.30 11.86 14.63
C ALA A 162 -3.65 10.46 14.10
N HIS A 163 -4.78 9.93 14.56
CA HIS A 163 -5.24 8.59 14.21
C HIS A 163 -6.43 8.66 13.23
N MET A 164 -6.29 8.01 12.07
CA MET A 164 -7.32 8.02 11.02
C MET A 164 -8.65 7.40 11.46
N MET A 165 -8.66 6.54 12.49
CA MET A 165 -9.87 5.95 13.07
C MET A 165 -10.46 6.73 14.25
N ASP A 166 -9.88 7.87 14.61
CA ASP A 166 -10.44 8.71 15.68
C ASP A 166 -11.83 9.21 15.23
N PRO A 167 -12.93 8.88 15.95
CA PRO A 167 -14.27 9.35 15.60
C PRO A 167 -14.41 10.87 15.67
N THR A 168 -13.51 11.55 16.39
CA THR A 168 -13.44 13.00 16.52
C THR A 168 -12.50 13.65 15.50
N ARG A 169 -11.92 12.86 14.58
CA ARG A 169 -11.03 13.39 13.55
C ARG A 169 -11.73 14.50 12.76
N ARG A 170 -10.98 15.55 12.45
CA ARG A 170 -11.43 16.60 11.54
C ARG A 170 -11.82 15.99 10.19
N LYS A 171 -13.00 16.35 9.68
CA LYS A 171 -13.40 16.02 8.31
C LYS A 171 -12.54 16.82 7.33
N MET A 172 -12.02 16.14 6.30
CA MET A 172 -11.25 16.80 5.26
C MET A 172 -12.17 17.60 4.33
N THR A 173 -11.74 18.80 3.97
CA THR A 173 -12.45 19.68 3.04
C THR A 173 -11.84 19.62 1.64
N ARG A 174 -12.43 20.35 0.71
CA ARG A 174 -11.89 20.48 -0.64
C ARG A 174 -10.56 21.23 -0.67
N GLU A 175 -10.40 22.23 0.19
CA GLU A 175 -9.17 23.02 0.33
C GLU A 175 -8.03 22.15 0.86
N ASP A 176 -8.34 21.25 1.80
CA ASP A 176 -7.40 20.22 2.25
C ASP A 176 -6.96 19.34 1.08
N ALA A 177 -7.90 18.84 0.28
CA ALA A 177 -7.57 17.99 -0.86
C ALA A 177 -6.70 18.71 -1.90
N VAL A 178 -6.89 20.02 -2.10
CA VAL A 178 -6.03 20.85 -2.98
C VAL A 178 -4.62 20.95 -2.43
N GLU A 179 -4.44 21.19 -1.13
CA GLU A 179 -3.10 21.22 -0.52
C GLU A 179 -2.45 19.83 -0.52
N ALA A 180 -3.21 18.78 -0.26
CA ALA A 180 -2.73 17.40 -0.38
C ALA A 180 -2.28 17.07 -1.81
N ALA A 181 -3.05 17.47 -2.82
CA ALA A 181 -2.69 17.32 -4.24
C ALA A 181 -1.42 18.10 -4.60
N ARG A 182 -1.21 19.30 -4.05
CA ARG A 182 0.04 20.06 -4.19
C ARG A 182 1.23 19.27 -3.64
N ARG A 183 1.10 18.72 -2.42
CA ARG A 183 2.14 17.88 -1.80
C ARG A 183 2.49 16.65 -2.65
N VAL A 184 1.49 15.99 -3.24
CA VAL A 184 1.73 14.87 -4.18
C VAL A 184 2.50 15.32 -5.41
N THR A 185 2.16 16.49 -5.95
CA THR A 185 2.76 17.03 -7.18
C THR A 185 4.21 17.49 -6.98
N GLU A 186 4.51 18.07 -5.82
CA GLU A 186 5.77 18.78 -5.58
C GLU A 186 6.74 18.01 -4.68
N GLY A 187 6.23 17.20 -3.74
CA GLY A 187 7.06 16.64 -2.66
C GLY A 187 7.33 15.15 -2.70
N PHE A 188 6.79 14.41 -3.67
CA PHE A 188 7.04 12.98 -3.78
C PHE A 188 8.26 12.70 -4.67
N ALA A 189 9.18 11.89 -4.15
CA ALA A 189 10.25 11.25 -4.91
C ALA A 189 9.69 10.24 -5.92
N PHE A 190 8.57 9.60 -5.58
CA PHE A 190 7.89 8.64 -6.45
C PHE A 190 6.39 8.55 -6.15
N VAL A 191 5.61 8.47 -7.22
CA VAL A 191 4.16 8.27 -7.20
C VAL A 191 3.83 7.11 -8.13
N GLY A 192 3.26 6.05 -7.58
CA GLY A 192 2.71 4.92 -8.33
C GLY A 192 1.20 4.81 -8.17
N ILE A 193 0.57 4.01 -9.04
CA ILE A 193 -0.87 3.78 -9.11
C ILE A 193 -1.14 2.28 -8.94
N THR A 194 -2.07 1.94 -8.04
CA THR A 194 -2.34 0.55 -7.67
C THR A 194 -2.97 -0.23 -8.83
N GLU A 195 -3.81 0.41 -9.61
CA GLU A 195 -4.45 -0.11 -10.82
C GLU A 195 -3.41 -0.45 -11.90
N GLU A 196 -2.29 0.28 -11.91
CA GLU A 196 -1.16 0.11 -12.83
C GLU A 196 0.06 -0.46 -12.08
N TRP A 197 -0.17 -1.46 -11.23
CA TRP A 197 0.85 -2.01 -10.32
C TRP A 197 2.15 -2.39 -11.04
N ASP A 198 2.04 -3.13 -12.14
CA ASP A 198 3.19 -3.64 -12.87
C ASP A 198 4.05 -2.51 -13.48
N LEU A 199 3.40 -1.48 -14.03
CA LEU A 199 4.08 -0.29 -14.53
C LEU A 199 4.65 0.55 -13.39
N SER A 200 3.96 0.63 -12.24
CA SER A 200 4.44 1.35 -11.06
C SER A 200 5.73 0.74 -10.52
N MET A 201 5.83 -0.59 -10.44
CA MET A 201 7.05 -1.27 -10.01
C MET A 201 8.20 -1.07 -11.01
N CYS A 202 7.92 -1.20 -12.31
CA CYS A 202 8.91 -0.90 -13.34
C CYS A 202 9.39 0.57 -13.28
N LEU A 203 8.46 1.52 -13.13
CA LEU A 203 8.76 2.94 -12.98
C LEU A 203 9.61 3.21 -11.74
N PHE A 204 9.32 2.54 -10.63
CA PHE A 204 10.11 2.65 -9.40
C PHE A 204 11.56 2.24 -9.66
N HIS A 205 11.77 1.09 -10.30
CA HIS A 205 13.10 0.62 -10.67
C HIS A 205 13.79 1.48 -11.73
N LYS A 206 13.05 2.15 -12.62
CA LYS A 206 13.64 3.12 -13.56
C LYS A 206 14.03 4.44 -12.87
N THR A 207 13.27 4.86 -11.86
CA THR A 207 13.52 6.07 -11.08
C THR A 207 14.75 5.92 -10.20
N PHE A 208 14.82 4.81 -9.47
CA PHE A 208 15.83 4.60 -8.43
C PHE A 208 16.91 3.57 -8.80
N GLY A 209 16.70 2.75 -9.83
CA GLY A 209 17.60 1.64 -10.19
C GLY A 209 17.22 0.32 -9.52
N GLY A 210 18.18 -0.61 -9.50
CA GLY A 210 17.96 -1.97 -8.99
C GLY A 210 17.29 -2.90 -10.01
N THR A 211 17.35 -4.20 -9.72
CA THR A 211 16.75 -5.25 -10.55
C THR A 211 15.35 -5.59 -10.04
N CYS A 212 14.39 -5.65 -10.95
CA CYS A 212 13.03 -6.10 -10.65
C CYS A 212 13.02 -7.58 -10.24
N ARG A 213 12.16 -7.93 -9.30
CA ARG A 213 12.05 -9.26 -8.70
C ARG A 213 10.62 -9.78 -8.73
N ALA A 214 10.47 -11.09 -8.67
CA ALA A 214 9.17 -11.75 -8.62
C ALA A 214 8.28 -11.21 -7.47
N SER A 215 8.91 -10.90 -6.33
CA SER A 215 8.25 -10.31 -5.16
C SER A 215 7.53 -9.00 -5.44
N ASP A 216 8.08 -8.20 -6.35
CA ASP A 216 7.59 -6.84 -6.61
C ASP A 216 6.23 -6.90 -7.32
N PHE A 217 5.95 -8.02 -8.00
CA PHE A 217 4.74 -8.27 -8.76
C PHE A 217 3.78 -9.25 -8.07
N ALA A 218 4.11 -9.73 -6.87
CA ALA A 218 3.28 -10.66 -6.15
C ALA A 218 2.04 -9.96 -5.58
N ASN A 219 0.86 -10.54 -5.76
CA ASN A 219 -0.32 -10.12 -4.99
C ASN A 219 -0.18 -10.63 -3.55
N THR A 220 0.47 -9.84 -2.70
CA THR A 220 0.68 -10.18 -1.29
C THR A 220 -0.62 -10.10 -0.47
N ARG A 221 -1.72 -9.63 -1.07
CA ARG A 221 -3.01 -9.42 -0.41
C ARG A 221 -4.18 -9.87 -1.29
N PRO A 222 -4.35 -11.18 -1.48
CA PRO A 222 -5.61 -11.70 -1.98
C PRO A 222 -6.68 -11.45 -0.91
N THR A 223 -7.59 -10.51 -1.17
CA THR A 223 -8.68 -10.21 -0.21
C THR A 223 -9.70 -11.35 -0.12
N PHE A 224 -9.72 -12.24 -1.10
CA PHE A 224 -10.41 -13.52 -1.08
C PHE A 224 -9.73 -14.48 -2.07
N ALA A 225 -9.98 -15.78 -1.92
CA ALA A 225 -9.40 -16.82 -2.77
C ALA A 225 -9.75 -16.57 -4.25
N GLY A 226 -8.74 -16.63 -5.13
CA GLY A 226 -8.91 -16.41 -6.57
C GLY A 226 -8.87 -14.94 -7.01
N LYS A 227 -8.81 -13.97 -6.10
CA LYS A 227 -8.66 -12.55 -6.49
C LYS A 227 -7.24 -12.27 -6.98
N SER A 228 -7.11 -11.87 -8.24
CA SER A 228 -5.84 -11.36 -8.78
C SER A 228 -5.58 -9.91 -8.37
N ALA A 229 -4.34 -9.42 -8.53
CA ALA A 229 -4.03 -8.00 -8.33
C ALA A 229 -4.86 -7.09 -9.25
N HIS A 230 -5.31 -7.60 -10.39
CA HIS A 230 -6.00 -6.87 -11.45
C HIS A 230 -7.53 -6.89 -11.34
N THR A 231 -8.10 -7.56 -10.34
CA THR A 231 -9.56 -7.63 -10.18
C THR A 231 -10.05 -6.44 -9.36
N ASN A 232 -10.77 -5.52 -10.02
CA ASN A 232 -11.44 -4.42 -9.34
C ASN A 232 -12.65 -4.91 -8.54
N TYR A 233 -13.02 -4.16 -7.50
CA TYR A 233 -14.28 -4.34 -6.79
C TYR A 233 -15.42 -3.76 -7.63
N ASP A 234 -16.60 -4.36 -7.52
CA ASP A 234 -17.83 -3.80 -8.07
C ASP A 234 -18.24 -2.57 -7.26
N THR A 235 -18.11 -1.38 -7.87
CA THR A 235 -18.44 -0.09 -7.25
C THR A 235 -19.93 0.18 -7.15
N SER A 236 -20.79 -0.61 -7.79
CA SER A 236 -22.24 -0.47 -7.65
C SER A 236 -22.71 -0.67 -6.19
N GLN A 237 -21.93 -1.39 -5.38
CA GLN A 237 -22.13 -1.55 -3.93
C GLN A 237 -22.13 -0.22 -3.16
N LEU A 238 -21.51 0.83 -3.71
CA LEU A 238 -21.50 2.17 -3.11
C LEU A 238 -22.78 2.97 -3.41
N VAL A 239 -23.67 2.48 -4.28
CA VAL A 239 -24.98 3.08 -4.56
C VAL A 239 -24.88 4.57 -4.94
N GLY A 240 -23.89 4.90 -5.78
CA GLY A 240 -23.64 6.27 -6.24
C GLY A 240 -22.85 7.14 -5.25
N TRP A 241 -22.45 6.60 -4.10
CA TRP A 241 -21.48 7.25 -3.22
C TRP A 241 -20.11 7.32 -3.90
N HIS A 242 -19.39 8.43 -3.72
CA HIS A 242 -18.06 8.67 -4.25
C HIS A 242 -17.24 9.56 -3.30
N ASP A 243 -15.94 9.26 -3.15
CA ASP A 243 -15.01 10.08 -2.34
C ASP A 243 -14.45 11.25 -3.15
N ASP A 244 -15.30 12.26 -3.40
CA ASP A 244 -14.95 13.47 -4.16
C ASP A 244 -13.79 14.30 -3.57
N ILE A 245 -13.47 14.10 -2.29
CA ILE A 245 -12.32 14.73 -1.62
C ILE A 245 -11.03 14.05 -2.07
N ASP A 246 -10.96 12.72 -1.94
CA ASP A 246 -9.77 11.97 -2.35
C ASP A 246 -9.58 11.90 -3.88
N GLU A 247 -10.64 12.07 -4.66
CA GLU A 247 -10.57 12.15 -6.13
C GLU A 247 -9.63 13.25 -6.62
N ILE A 248 -9.57 14.39 -5.91
CA ILE A 248 -8.67 15.50 -6.24
C ILE A 248 -7.20 15.08 -6.07
N VAL A 249 -6.91 14.36 -4.98
CA VAL A 249 -5.55 13.84 -4.69
C VAL A 249 -5.18 12.76 -5.69
N TYR A 250 -6.10 11.83 -5.98
CA TYR A 250 -5.87 10.75 -6.93
C TYR A 250 -5.65 11.28 -8.36
N THR A 251 -6.43 12.27 -8.79
CA THR A 251 -6.22 12.95 -10.07
C THR A 251 -4.82 13.59 -10.16
N ALA A 252 -4.33 14.20 -9.09
CA ALA A 252 -2.97 14.74 -9.05
C ALA A 252 -1.91 13.62 -9.13
N ALA A 253 -2.13 12.50 -8.41
CA ALA A 253 -1.24 11.34 -8.47
C ALA A 253 -1.16 10.74 -9.89
N LEU A 254 -2.30 10.57 -10.57
CA LEU A 254 -2.35 10.10 -11.97
C LEU A 254 -1.55 11.01 -12.91
N LYS A 255 -1.66 12.34 -12.75
CA LYS A 255 -0.88 13.30 -13.55
C LYS A 255 0.62 13.13 -13.34
N VAL A 256 1.08 13.01 -12.10
CA VAL A 256 2.50 12.78 -11.77
C VAL A 256 2.98 11.44 -12.34
N PHE A 257 2.19 10.37 -12.14
CA PHE A 257 2.50 9.03 -12.63
C PHE A 257 2.66 9.01 -14.15
N HIS A 258 1.66 9.48 -14.92
CA HIS A 258 1.72 9.51 -16.37
C HIS A 258 2.84 10.41 -16.91
N LYS A 259 3.07 11.58 -16.29
CA LYS A 259 4.22 12.44 -16.63
C LYS A 259 5.53 11.67 -16.48
N ASN A 260 5.69 10.91 -15.41
CA ASN A 260 6.89 10.14 -15.15
C ASN A 260 7.04 8.93 -16.07
N LEU A 261 5.94 8.26 -16.47
CA LEU A 261 5.97 7.22 -17.48
C LEU A 261 6.55 7.76 -18.81
N ILE A 262 6.06 8.92 -19.26
CA ILE A 262 6.55 9.57 -20.49
C ILE A 262 8.03 9.98 -20.32
N LEU A 263 8.36 10.67 -19.23
CA LEU A 263 9.71 11.20 -19.00
C LEU A 263 10.78 10.10 -18.95
N LEU A 264 10.44 8.94 -18.39
CA LEU A 264 11.36 7.80 -18.23
C LEU A 264 11.16 6.71 -19.28
N ASN A 265 10.33 6.96 -20.30
CA ASN A 265 9.99 6.00 -21.36
C ASN A 265 9.57 4.62 -20.81
N VAL A 266 8.63 4.62 -19.87
CA VAL A 266 8.10 3.43 -19.22
C VAL A 266 6.77 3.04 -19.86
N SER A 267 6.73 1.84 -20.43
CA SER A 267 5.54 1.16 -20.96
C SER A 267 5.70 -0.35 -20.74
N HIS A 268 4.65 -1.14 -20.94
CA HIS A 268 4.77 -2.60 -20.84
C HIS A 268 5.86 -3.17 -21.77
N ASP A 269 6.02 -2.58 -22.95
CA ASP A 269 7.06 -2.98 -23.91
C ASP A 269 8.47 -2.64 -23.40
N THR A 270 8.68 -1.44 -22.87
CA THR A 270 10.01 -1.04 -22.35
C THR A 270 10.33 -1.66 -20.99
N CYS A 271 9.33 -2.28 -20.35
CA CYS A 271 9.44 -3.00 -19.08
C CYS A 271 9.68 -4.51 -19.23
N GLN A 272 9.79 -5.05 -20.44
CA GLN A 272 9.99 -6.49 -20.64
C GLN A 272 11.24 -7.04 -19.92
N ASP A 273 12.33 -6.27 -19.85
CA ASP A 273 13.53 -6.67 -19.09
C ASP A 273 13.26 -6.79 -17.59
N CYS A 274 12.47 -5.86 -17.05
CA CYS A 274 12.04 -5.87 -15.65
C CYS A 274 11.16 -7.10 -15.38
N TYR A 275 10.18 -7.38 -16.24
CA TYR A 275 9.30 -8.53 -16.11
C TYR A 275 10.05 -9.85 -16.27
N ARG A 276 10.98 -9.96 -17.23
CA ARG A 276 11.84 -11.14 -17.40
C ARG A 276 12.71 -11.39 -16.17
N SER A 277 13.32 -10.33 -15.62
CA SER A 277 14.13 -10.42 -14.40
C SER A 277 13.30 -10.89 -13.20
N ALA A 278 12.02 -10.52 -13.16
CA ALA A 278 11.07 -10.98 -12.18
C ALA A 278 10.47 -12.37 -12.46
N GLY A 279 10.88 -13.06 -13.52
CA GLY A 279 10.34 -14.38 -13.89
C GLY A 279 8.94 -14.35 -14.52
N ARG A 280 8.49 -13.19 -15.05
CA ARG A 280 7.18 -12.99 -15.69
C ARG A 280 7.23 -12.92 -17.23
N GLY A 281 8.28 -13.47 -17.85
CA GLY A 281 8.40 -13.42 -19.31
C GLY A 281 7.27 -14.19 -20.01
N GLY A 282 6.34 -13.48 -20.66
CA GLY A 282 5.28 -14.08 -21.48
C GLY A 282 3.85 -13.52 -21.31
N LEU A 283 3.63 -12.53 -20.45
CA LEU A 283 2.32 -11.88 -20.31
C LEU A 283 2.23 -10.65 -21.25
N THR A 284 1.88 -10.89 -22.50
CA THR A 284 1.27 -9.89 -23.40
C THR A 284 -0.14 -10.34 -23.71
#